data_AF-M5CGQ3-F1
#
_entry.id   AF-M5CGQ3-F1
#
_cell.length_a   1.000
_cell.length_b   1.000
_cell.length_c   1.000
_cell.angle_alpha   90.00
_cell.angle_beta   90.00
_cell.angle_gamma   90.00
#
_symmetry.space_group_name_H-M   'P 1'
#
loop_
_entity.id
_entity.type
_entity.pdbx_description
1 polymer ?
#
loop_
_entity_poly.entity_id
_entity_poly.type
_entity_poly.pdbx_seq_one_letter_code
_entity_poly.pdbx_strand_id
1 'polypeptide(L)'
;MFYIEKMGDEYFTFLTECTSPKACTILLRGPSKDILNEIDRNLADAMAVARNVVLNPRLIPGGGAVEMAVARALTEAGATGVAGKEKEVAGAAQGAVFKAVADALEVIPRTLVQNAGGNAIRVLTELRAKHAAGEHTWGIDGHVGKITDMKTYGLYESASVKIQTLKTAIEATRVLLRVDDIVQATRKDKSGGGGGGAPAVQDMGQGADGEGGEPEMP
;
A
#
# COMPACT_ATOMS: atom_id res chain seq x y z
N MET A 1 -35.38 1.83 16.67
CA MET A 1 -35.49 1.95 18.14
C MET A 1 -34.44 2.92 18.68
N PHE A 2 -34.81 3.78 19.63
CA PHE A 2 -33.90 4.71 20.32
C PHE A 2 -33.80 4.31 21.80
N TYR A 3 -32.59 4.21 22.34
CA TYR A 3 -32.38 4.01 23.78
C TYR A 3 -31.04 4.57 24.24
N ILE A 4 -30.92 4.81 25.55
CA ILE A 4 -29.69 5.26 26.19
C ILE A 4 -29.22 4.13 27.12
N GLU A 5 -27.94 3.78 27.03
CA GLU A 5 -27.33 2.75 27.86
C GLU A 5 -26.05 3.31 28.51
N LYS A 6 -25.88 3.05 29.80
CA LYS A 6 -24.65 3.40 30.52
C LYS A 6 -23.61 2.31 30.29
N MET A 7 -22.45 2.67 29.76
CA MET A 7 -21.32 1.75 29.59
C MET A 7 -20.07 2.33 30.27
N GLY A 8 -19.56 1.64 31.29
CA GLY A 8 -18.53 2.19 32.16
C GLY A 8 -19.09 3.37 32.96
N ASP A 9 -18.42 4.52 32.87
CA ASP A 9 -18.84 5.75 33.55
C ASP A 9 -19.58 6.75 32.64
N GLU A 10 -19.79 6.39 31.37
CA GLU A 10 -20.40 7.25 30.35
C GLU A 10 -21.75 6.72 29.86
N TYR A 11 -22.62 7.63 29.40
CA TYR A 11 -23.90 7.29 28.77
C TYR A 11 -23.77 7.36 27.25
N PHE A 12 -24.18 6.28 26.58
CA PHE A 12 -24.18 6.18 25.13
C PHE A 12 -25.62 6.18 24.61
N THR A 13 -25.84 6.88 23.51
CA THR A 13 -27.14 6.92 22.83
C THR A 13 -27.10 5.99 21.63
N PHE A 14 -28.05 5.06 21.56
CA PHE A 14 -28.16 4.06 20.51
C PHE A 14 -29.40 4.30 19.64
N LEU A 15 -29.18 4.27 18.34
CA LEU A 15 -30.22 4.28 17.30
C LEU A 15 -30.12 2.95 16.54
N THR A 16 -30.90 1.96 16.95
CA THR A 16 -30.89 0.60 16.40
C THR A 16 -32.13 0.32 15.55
N GLU A 17 -32.18 -0.83 14.87
CA GLU A 17 -33.36 -1.29 14.12
C GLU A 17 -33.84 -0.30 13.04
N CYS A 18 -32.91 0.38 12.38
CA CYS A 18 -33.22 1.21 11.22
C CYS A 18 -33.61 0.32 10.04
N THR A 19 -34.71 0.61 9.35
CA THR A 19 -35.23 -0.23 8.24
C THR A 19 -34.33 -0.21 6.99
N SER A 20 -33.65 0.90 6.70
CA SER A 20 -32.74 1.04 5.55
C SER A 20 -31.56 1.97 5.87
N PRO A 21 -30.67 1.59 6.79
CA PRO A 21 -29.56 2.44 7.20
C PRO A 21 -28.50 2.52 6.10
N LYS A 22 -28.06 3.74 5.77
CA LYS A 22 -26.90 3.98 4.88
C LYS A 22 -25.57 4.04 5.63
N ALA A 23 -25.61 4.05 6.96
CA ALA A 23 -24.45 4.06 7.84
C ALA A 23 -24.70 3.11 9.00
N CYS A 24 -23.64 2.43 9.45
CA CYS A 24 -23.64 1.59 10.63
C CYS A 24 -22.47 1.98 11.53
N THR A 25 -22.61 1.74 12.83
CA THR A 25 -21.58 2.03 13.83
C THR A 25 -21.23 0.73 14.54
N ILE A 26 -19.94 0.46 14.68
CA ILE A 26 -19.40 -0.65 15.47
C ILE A 26 -18.74 -0.05 16.70
N LEU A 27 -19.23 -0.39 17.89
CA LEU A 27 -18.66 0.07 19.15
C LEU A 27 -17.62 -0.95 19.64
N LEU A 28 -16.35 -0.54 19.64
CA LEU A 28 -15.24 -1.37 20.13
C LEU A 28 -15.02 -1.14 21.63
N ARG A 29 -14.82 -2.22 22.39
CA ARG A 29 -14.47 -2.17 23.82
C ARG A 29 -13.25 -3.05 24.07
N GLY A 30 -12.33 -2.57 24.91
CA GLY A 30 -11.08 -3.25 25.19
C GLY A 30 -10.45 -2.76 26.50
N PRO A 31 -9.55 -3.55 27.09
CA PRO A 31 -8.99 -3.27 28.42
C PRO A 31 -7.94 -2.15 28.42
N SER A 32 -7.36 -1.82 27.25
CA SER A 32 -6.42 -0.72 27.09
C SER A 32 -6.64 0.01 25.76
N LYS A 33 -6.19 1.27 25.69
CA LYS A 33 -6.22 2.06 24.46
C LYS A 33 -5.39 1.42 23.34
N ASP A 34 -4.27 0.79 23.67
CA ASP A 34 -3.40 0.15 22.68
C ASP A 34 -4.09 -1.04 22.02
N ILE A 35 -4.77 -1.88 22.80
CA ILE A 35 -5.55 -3.00 22.27
C ILE A 35 -6.72 -2.51 21.43
N LEU A 36 -7.43 -1.47 21.89
CA LEU A 36 -8.51 -0.85 21.12
C LEU A 36 -8.03 -0.33 19.77
N ASN A 37 -6.91 0.39 19.74
CA ASN A 37 -6.32 0.91 18.51
C ASN A 37 -5.90 -0.22 17.55
N GLU A 38 -5.43 -1.35 18.08
CA GLU A 38 -5.08 -2.52 17.28
C GLU A 38 -6.33 -3.22 16.69
N ILE A 39 -7.39 -3.36 17.48
CA ILE A 39 -8.66 -3.92 17.00
C ILE A 39 -9.27 -3.02 15.92
N ASP A 40 -9.26 -1.70 16.12
CA ASP A 40 -9.77 -0.72 15.17
C ASP A 40 -9.04 -0.82 13.82
N ARG A 41 -7.69 -0.86 13.84
CA ARG A 41 -6.88 -1.08 12.64
C ARG A 41 -7.22 -2.39 11.93
N ASN A 42 -7.26 -3.50 12.67
CA ASN A 42 -7.57 -4.82 12.11
C ASN A 42 -8.98 -4.90 11.51
N LEU A 43 -9.95 -4.25 12.14
CA LEU A 43 -11.32 -4.16 11.63
C LEU A 43 -11.37 -3.34 10.34
N ALA A 44 -10.70 -2.19 10.30
CA ALA A 44 -10.62 -1.34 9.13
C ALA A 44 -10.00 -2.10 7.92
N ASP A 45 -8.93 -2.86 8.15
CA ASP A 45 -8.30 -3.69 7.12
C ASP A 45 -9.24 -4.79 6.62
N ALA A 46 -9.90 -5.51 7.53
CA ALA A 46 -10.88 -6.55 7.18
C ALA A 46 -12.05 -5.98 6.36
N MET A 47 -12.59 -4.82 6.74
CA MET A 47 -13.64 -4.14 6.01
C MET A 47 -13.17 -3.68 4.63
N ALA A 48 -11.93 -3.20 4.50
CA ALA A 48 -11.36 -2.81 3.22
C ALA A 48 -11.23 -4.01 2.27
N VAL A 49 -10.80 -5.18 2.78
CA VAL A 49 -10.76 -6.42 2.00
C VAL A 49 -12.17 -6.84 1.58
N ALA A 50 -13.13 -6.88 2.50
CA ALA A 50 -14.51 -7.23 2.20
C ALA A 50 -15.11 -6.31 1.12
N ARG A 51 -14.91 -5.00 1.23
CA ARG A 51 -15.31 -4.02 0.22
C ARG A 51 -14.70 -4.33 -1.14
N ASN A 52 -13.39 -4.61 -1.20
CA ASN A 52 -12.70 -4.92 -2.45
C ASN A 52 -13.26 -6.18 -3.11
N VAL A 53 -13.61 -7.21 -2.33
CA VAL A 53 -14.22 -8.44 -2.83
C VAL A 53 -15.63 -8.19 -3.37
N VAL A 54 -16.43 -7.36 -2.69
CA VAL A 54 -17.76 -6.96 -3.18
C VAL A 54 -17.67 -6.18 -4.49
N LEU A 55 -16.71 -5.27 -4.61
CA LEU A 55 -16.51 -4.47 -5.82
C LEU A 55 -15.89 -5.26 -6.98
N ASN A 56 -14.97 -6.19 -6.68
CA ASN A 56 -14.31 -7.04 -7.66
C ASN A 56 -14.14 -8.47 -7.11
N PRO A 57 -15.03 -9.41 -7.46
CA PRO A 57 -15.08 -10.75 -6.88
C PRO A 57 -14.04 -11.72 -7.49
N ARG A 58 -12.86 -11.22 -7.86
CA ARG A 58 -11.75 -12.04 -8.35
C ARG A 58 -10.80 -12.36 -7.21
N LEU A 59 -10.75 -13.64 -6.85
CA LEU A 59 -9.91 -14.15 -5.77
C LEU A 59 -8.75 -14.99 -6.32
N ILE A 60 -7.63 -14.93 -5.62
CA ILE A 60 -6.40 -15.67 -5.95
C ILE A 60 -5.82 -16.30 -4.67
N PRO A 61 -5.09 -17.42 -4.77
CA PRO A 61 -4.48 -18.06 -3.61
C PRO A 61 -3.46 -17.13 -2.94
N GLY A 62 -3.51 -17.03 -1.61
CA GLY A 62 -2.62 -16.16 -0.84
C GLY A 62 -1.26 -16.81 -0.49
N GLY A 63 -0.66 -16.36 0.62
CA GLY A 63 0.50 -17.04 1.22
C GLY A 63 1.76 -17.05 0.35
N GLY A 64 1.95 -16.07 -0.54
CA GLY A 64 3.09 -16.05 -1.46
C GLY A 64 2.94 -16.95 -2.70
N ALA A 65 1.79 -17.65 -2.86
CA ALA A 65 1.56 -18.55 -3.99
C ALA A 65 1.56 -17.79 -5.33
N VAL A 66 0.89 -16.64 -5.37
CA VAL A 66 0.79 -15.81 -6.58
C VAL A 66 2.15 -15.24 -6.96
N GLU A 67 2.93 -14.77 -5.99
CA GLU A 67 4.28 -14.26 -6.21
C GLU A 67 5.19 -15.33 -6.82
N MET A 68 5.13 -16.57 -6.32
CA MET A 68 5.87 -17.70 -6.90
C MET A 68 5.41 -18.05 -8.31
N ALA A 69 4.09 -18.06 -8.55
CA ALA A 69 3.55 -18.35 -9.88
C ALA A 69 3.96 -17.28 -10.90
N VAL A 70 3.93 -16.01 -10.51
CA VAL A 70 4.37 -14.89 -11.35
C VAL A 70 5.88 -14.94 -11.57
N ALA A 71 6.68 -15.22 -10.53
CA ALA A 71 8.13 -15.38 -10.66
C ALA A 71 8.50 -16.49 -11.67
N ARG A 72 7.80 -17.63 -11.62
CA ARG A 72 7.94 -18.70 -12.61
C ARG A 72 7.61 -18.20 -14.02
N ALA A 73 6.46 -17.56 -14.21
CA ALA A 73 6.03 -17.07 -15.52
C ALA A 73 7.02 -16.03 -16.10
N LEU A 74 7.59 -15.15 -15.26
CA LEU A 74 8.63 -14.21 -15.67
C LEU A 74 9.93 -14.92 -16.06
N THR A 75 10.32 -15.95 -15.31
CA THR A 75 11.52 -16.76 -15.63
C THR A 75 11.36 -17.47 -16.98
N GLU A 76 10.19 -18.07 -17.23
CA GLU A 76 9.88 -18.71 -18.51
C GLU A 76 9.86 -17.69 -19.65
N ALA A 77 9.19 -16.55 -19.47
CA ALA A 77 9.16 -15.48 -20.47
C ALA A 77 10.55 -14.90 -20.77
N GLY A 78 11.44 -14.83 -19.78
CA GLY A 78 12.83 -14.42 -19.95
C GLY A 78 13.67 -15.43 -20.74
N ALA A 79 13.33 -16.72 -20.67
CA ALA A 79 14.02 -17.78 -21.40
C ALA A 79 13.49 -17.97 -22.83
N THR A 80 12.18 -17.84 -23.06
CA THR A 80 11.54 -18.08 -24.37
C THR A 80 11.30 -16.81 -25.18
N GLY A 81 11.47 -15.63 -24.56
CA GLY A 81 11.03 -14.35 -25.10
C GLY A 81 9.53 -14.11 -24.90
N VAL A 82 9.12 -12.84 -24.93
CA VAL A 82 7.71 -12.44 -24.80
C VAL A 82 7.00 -12.58 -26.15
N ALA A 83 5.97 -13.43 -26.23
CA ALA A 83 5.16 -13.54 -27.43
C ALA A 83 4.40 -12.21 -27.70
N GLY A 84 4.58 -11.63 -28.88
CA GLY A 84 3.81 -10.46 -29.34
C GLY A 84 4.47 -9.08 -29.17
N LYS A 85 5.68 -9.00 -28.60
CA LYS A 85 6.57 -7.85 -28.77
C LYS A 85 7.86 -8.36 -29.40
N GLU A 86 8.24 -7.70 -30.49
CA GLU A 86 9.30 -8.04 -31.43
C GLU A 86 10.44 -8.86 -30.82
N LYS A 87 10.78 -9.96 -31.50
CA LYS A 87 11.98 -10.78 -31.29
C LYS A 87 13.30 -9.98 -31.40
N GLU A 88 13.26 -8.67 -31.58
CA GLU A 88 14.39 -7.82 -31.95
C GLU A 88 15.28 -7.40 -30.78
N VAL A 89 14.89 -7.65 -29.52
CA VAL A 89 15.76 -7.39 -28.36
C VAL A 89 15.81 -8.58 -27.39
N ALA A 90 15.75 -9.81 -27.90
CA ALA A 90 16.10 -11.00 -27.13
C ALA A 90 17.62 -11.06 -26.84
N GLY A 91 18.16 -10.03 -26.19
CA GLY A 91 19.51 -10.03 -25.64
C GLY A 91 19.53 -10.68 -24.26
N ALA A 92 20.65 -11.29 -23.89
CA ALA A 92 20.89 -11.81 -22.54
C ALA A 92 20.55 -10.80 -21.42
N ALA A 93 20.67 -9.50 -21.71
CA ALA A 93 20.29 -8.41 -20.82
C ALA A 93 18.80 -8.42 -20.45
N GLN A 94 17.88 -8.65 -21.39
CA GLN A 94 16.45 -8.63 -21.10
C GLN A 94 16.02 -9.85 -20.28
N GLY A 95 16.57 -11.03 -20.57
CA GLY A 95 16.39 -12.24 -19.77
C GLY A 95 16.90 -12.07 -18.33
N ALA A 96 18.04 -11.38 -18.14
CA ALA A 96 18.56 -11.07 -16.82
C ALA A 96 17.63 -10.16 -16.00
N VAL A 97 16.97 -9.19 -16.64
CA VAL A 97 15.97 -8.33 -15.96
C VAL A 97 14.76 -9.15 -15.50
N PHE A 98 14.20 -9.99 -16.37
CA PHE A 98 13.07 -10.85 -16.01
C PHE A 98 13.41 -11.77 -14.84
N LYS A 99 14.59 -12.38 -14.87
CA LYS A 99 15.09 -13.21 -13.78
C LYS A 99 15.28 -12.42 -12.48
N ALA A 100 15.85 -11.22 -12.54
CA ALA A 100 16.03 -10.38 -11.35
C ALA A 100 14.70 -10.00 -10.69
N VAL A 101 13.67 -9.69 -11.49
CA VAL A 101 12.33 -9.41 -10.97
C VAL A 101 11.69 -10.68 -10.38
N ALA A 102 11.84 -11.82 -11.05
CA ALA A 102 11.35 -13.10 -10.54
C ALA A 102 11.98 -13.46 -9.18
N ASP A 103 13.32 -13.36 -9.07
CA ASP A 103 14.05 -13.60 -7.83
C ASP A 103 13.62 -12.62 -6.73
N ALA A 104 13.32 -11.36 -7.07
CA ALA A 104 12.83 -10.37 -6.13
C ALA A 104 11.42 -10.69 -5.58
N LEU A 105 10.52 -11.24 -6.40
CA LEU A 105 9.17 -11.62 -5.94
C LEU A 105 9.21 -12.72 -4.87
N GLU A 106 10.22 -13.58 -4.88
CA GLU A 106 10.38 -14.62 -3.86
C GLU A 106 10.71 -14.07 -2.47
N VAL A 107 11.00 -12.77 -2.33
CA VAL A 107 11.21 -12.15 -1.01
C VAL A 107 9.97 -12.28 -0.12
N ILE A 108 8.77 -12.27 -0.70
CA ILE A 108 7.50 -12.37 0.04
C ILE A 108 7.37 -13.75 0.70
N PRO A 109 7.36 -14.88 -0.02
CA PRO A 109 7.30 -16.19 0.62
C PRO A 109 8.53 -16.47 1.50
N ARG A 110 9.72 -15.95 1.15
CA ARG A 110 10.91 -16.04 2.02
C ARG A 110 10.68 -15.41 3.39
N THR A 111 10.15 -14.18 3.39
CA THR A 111 9.89 -13.43 4.61
C THR A 111 8.82 -14.10 5.46
N LEU A 112 7.77 -14.66 4.84
CA LEU A 112 6.75 -15.44 5.54
C LEU A 112 7.37 -16.64 6.28
N VAL A 113 8.25 -17.41 5.64
CA VAL A 113 8.91 -18.55 6.29
C VAL A 113 9.83 -18.09 7.42
N GLN A 114 10.58 -17.00 7.22
CA GLN A 114 11.48 -16.45 8.25
C GLN A 114 10.71 -15.97 9.48
N ASN A 115 9.60 -15.25 9.29
CA ASN A 115 8.75 -14.76 10.37
C ASN A 115 8.08 -15.91 11.13
N ALA A 116 7.81 -17.04 10.47
CA ALA A 116 7.31 -18.26 11.10
C ALA A 116 8.42 -19.10 11.77
N GLY A 117 9.69 -18.67 11.75
CA GLY A 117 10.81 -19.39 12.33
C GLY A 117 11.28 -20.62 11.54
N GLY A 118 10.85 -20.76 10.28
CA GLY A 118 11.17 -21.89 9.42
C GLY A 118 12.51 -21.76 8.69
N ASN A 119 13.00 -22.88 8.13
CA ASN A 119 14.17 -22.87 7.25
C ASN A 119 13.76 -22.42 5.83
N ALA A 120 13.94 -21.13 5.55
CA ALA A 120 13.59 -20.51 4.28
C ALA A 120 14.21 -21.19 3.06
N ILE A 121 15.46 -21.68 3.15
CA ILE A 121 16.15 -22.31 2.01
C ILE A 121 15.44 -23.61 1.62
N ARG A 122 15.16 -24.48 2.61
CA ARG A 122 14.51 -25.77 2.37
C ARG A 122 13.09 -25.58 1.84
N VAL A 123 12.31 -24.73 2.51
CA VAL A 123 10.89 -24.52 2.19
C VAL A 123 10.71 -23.83 0.83
N LEU A 124 11.53 -22.83 0.50
CA LEU A 124 11.47 -22.20 -0.84
C LEU A 124 11.90 -23.16 -1.95
N THR A 125 12.87 -24.04 -1.70
CA THR A 125 13.28 -25.05 -2.69
C THR A 125 12.11 -26.00 -3.00
N GLU A 126 11.41 -26.45 -1.96
CA GLU A 126 10.23 -27.30 -2.09
C GLU A 126 9.09 -26.57 -2.82
N LEU A 127 8.84 -25.30 -2.46
CA LEU A 127 7.82 -24.46 -3.08
C LEU A 127 8.10 -24.23 -4.56
N ARG A 128 9.35 -23.93 -4.94
CA ARG A 128 9.77 -23.79 -6.34
C ARG A 128 9.53 -25.07 -7.13
N ALA A 129 9.83 -26.24 -6.57
CA ALA A 129 9.60 -27.52 -7.23
C ALA A 129 8.12 -27.76 -7.51
N LYS A 130 7.25 -27.46 -6.55
CA LYS A 130 5.78 -27.52 -6.71
C LYS A 130 5.29 -26.58 -7.81
N HIS A 131 5.74 -25.33 -7.77
CA HIS A 131 5.36 -24.35 -8.79
C HIS A 131 5.90 -24.73 -10.17
N ALA A 132 7.10 -25.30 -10.29
CA ALA A 132 7.66 -25.80 -11.56
C ALA A 132 6.85 -26.99 -12.13
N ALA A 133 6.24 -27.81 -11.27
CA ALA A 133 5.34 -28.90 -11.68
C ALA A 133 3.96 -28.41 -12.19
N GLY A 134 3.67 -27.11 -12.17
CA GLY A 134 2.38 -26.54 -12.59
C GLY A 134 1.38 -26.34 -11.44
N GLU A 135 1.79 -26.61 -10.20
CA GLU A 135 0.91 -26.46 -9.04
C GLU A 135 0.96 -25.02 -8.50
N HIS A 136 0.24 -24.10 -9.14
CA HIS A 136 0.29 -22.65 -8.84
C HIS A 136 -0.40 -22.20 -7.56
N THR A 137 -1.05 -23.10 -6.83
CA THR A 137 -1.87 -22.78 -5.64
C THR A 137 -1.14 -23.01 -4.33
N TRP A 138 0.06 -23.60 -4.39
CA TRP A 138 0.88 -23.82 -3.20
C TRP A 138 1.49 -22.52 -2.71
N GLY A 139 1.37 -22.28 -1.41
CA GLY A 139 1.96 -21.14 -0.73
C GLY A 139 2.58 -21.56 0.59
N ILE A 140 2.87 -20.57 1.43
CA ILE A 140 3.38 -20.73 2.78
C ILE A 140 2.26 -20.51 3.78
N ASP A 141 2.07 -21.46 4.70
CA ASP A 141 1.30 -21.25 5.91
C ASP A 141 2.12 -20.35 6.86
N GLY A 142 1.62 -19.14 7.14
CA GLY A 142 2.28 -18.17 8.00
C GLY A 142 2.35 -18.55 9.48
N HIS A 143 1.55 -19.52 9.94
CA HIS A 143 1.58 -20.00 11.33
C HIS A 143 2.64 -21.08 11.56
N VAL A 144 2.76 -22.02 10.61
CA VAL A 144 3.62 -23.21 10.74
C VAL A 144 4.92 -23.08 9.93
N GLY A 145 4.97 -22.16 8.96
CA GLY A 145 6.14 -21.96 8.10
C GLY A 145 6.39 -23.11 7.13
N LYS A 146 5.35 -23.86 6.76
CA LYS A 146 5.41 -25.01 5.83
C LYS A 146 4.64 -24.71 4.55
N ILE A 147 4.98 -25.43 3.47
CA ILE A 147 4.19 -25.33 2.24
C ILE A 147 2.81 -25.98 2.46
N THR A 148 1.77 -25.36 1.93
CA THR A 148 0.40 -25.89 1.94
C THR A 148 -0.32 -25.44 0.67
N ASP A 149 -1.24 -26.24 0.16
CA ASP A 149 -2.14 -25.80 -0.90
C ASP A 149 -3.14 -24.77 -0.36
N MET A 150 -3.02 -23.52 -0.83
CA MET A 150 -3.81 -22.39 -0.31
C MET A 150 -5.30 -22.53 -0.65
N LYS A 151 -5.65 -23.28 -1.72
CA LYS A 151 -7.06 -23.56 -2.03
C LYS A 151 -7.70 -24.46 -0.97
N THR A 152 -7.00 -25.52 -0.59
CA THR A 152 -7.45 -26.47 0.44
C THR A 152 -7.43 -25.81 1.82
N TYR A 153 -6.42 -24.99 2.10
CA TYR A 153 -6.35 -24.20 3.34
C TYR A 153 -7.43 -23.10 3.42
N GLY A 154 -7.95 -22.64 2.28
CA GLY A 154 -9.01 -21.64 2.22
C GLY A 154 -8.52 -20.19 2.30
N LEU A 155 -7.22 -19.94 2.09
CA LEU A 155 -6.66 -18.60 2.12
C LEU A 155 -6.66 -17.95 0.73
N TYR A 156 -7.53 -16.96 0.59
CA TYR A 156 -7.68 -16.19 -0.65
C TYR A 156 -7.45 -14.72 -0.41
N GLU A 157 -6.89 -14.07 -1.44
CA GLU A 157 -6.66 -12.63 -1.48
C GLU A 157 -7.40 -12.02 -2.68
N SER A 158 -7.72 -10.72 -2.60
CA SER A 158 -8.30 -10.00 -3.73
C SER A 158 -7.24 -9.79 -4.82
N ALA A 159 -7.57 -10.22 -6.04
CA ALA A 159 -6.69 -10.04 -7.19
C ALA A 159 -6.39 -8.56 -7.49
N SER A 160 -7.36 -7.68 -7.25
CA SER A 160 -7.22 -6.24 -7.47
C SER A 160 -6.08 -5.64 -6.63
N VAL A 161 -5.95 -6.09 -5.38
CA VAL A 161 -4.89 -5.63 -4.47
C VAL A 161 -3.53 -6.04 -5.02
N LYS A 162 -3.33 -7.32 -5.34
CA LYS A 162 -2.02 -7.80 -5.86
C LYS A 162 -1.62 -7.14 -7.17
N ILE A 163 -2.55 -6.95 -8.10
CA ILE A 163 -2.28 -6.27 -9.36
C ILE A 163 -1.79 -4.84 -9.11
N GLN A 164 -2.47 -4.12 -8.21
CA GLN A 164 -2.09 -2.74 -7.89
C GLN A 164 -0.75 -2.69 -7.16
N THR A 165 -0.53 -3.58 -6.19
CA THR A 165 0.74 -3.68 -5.45
C THR A 165 1.93 -3.89 -6.39
N LEU A 166 1.82 -4.83 -7.33
CA LEU A 166 2.90 -5.10 -8.29
C LEU A 166 3.15 -3.91 -9.23
N LYS A 167 2.09 -3.27 -9.74
CA LYS A 167 2.21 -2.07 -10.59
C LYS A 167 2.93 -0.94 -9.86
N THR A 168 2.45 -0.60 -8.67
CA THR A 168 3.02 0.50 -7.87
C THR A 168 4.45 0.21 -7.45
N ALA A 169 4.78 -1.04 -7.09
CA ALA A 169 6.16 -1.43 -6.77
C ALA A 169 7.11 -1.20 -7.95
N ILE A 170 6.74 -1.66 -9.15
CA ILE A 170 7.56 -1.47 -10.36
C ILE A 170 7.65 0.01 -10.76
N GLU A 171 6.57 0.77 -10.65
CA GLU A 171 6.58 2.21 -10.91
C GLU A 171 7.52 2.96 -9.96
N ALA A 172 7.47 2.64 -8.66
CA ALA A 172 8.36 3.22 -7.67
C ALA A 172 9.83 2.87 -7.95
N THR A 173 10.14 1.60 -8.24
CA THR A 173 11.50 1.17 -8.63
C THR A 173 11.97 1.89 -9.88
N ARG A 174 11.11 2.04 -10.90
CA ARG A 174 11.45 2.77 -12.14
C ARG A 174 11.76 4.25 -11.88
N VAL A 175 11.04 4.90 -10.97
CA VAL A 175 11.33 6.29 -10.59
C VAL A 175 12.72 6.36 -9.95
N LEU A 176 13.03 5.47 -9.01
CA LEU A 176 14.34 5.44 -8.34
C LEU A 176 15.48 5.16 -9.32
N LEU A 177 15.33 4.18 -10.21
CA LEU A 177 16.36 3.82 -11.19
C LEU A 177 16.61 4.89 -12.26
N ARG A 178 15.72 5.86 -12.42
CA ARG A 178 15.87 6.98 -13.36
C ARG A 178 16.59 8.18 -12.75
N VAL A 179 16.73 8.24 -11.43
CA VAL A 179 17.45 9.33 -10.78
C VAL A 179 18.93 9.08 -10.93
N ASP A 180 19.59 9.89 -11.77
CA ASP A 180 21.04 9.80 -11.98
C ASP A 180 21.85 10.52 -10.90
N ASP A 181 21.32 11.63 -10.34
CA ASP A 181 21.99 12.42 -9.30
C ASP A 181 20.98 13.10 -8.36
N ILE A 182 21.38 13.29 -7.09
CA ILE A 182 20.59 13.95 -6.05
C ILE A 182 21.33 15.21 -5.60
N VAL A 183 20.88 16.37 -6.07
CA VAL A 183 21.43 17.66 -5.62
C VAL A 183 20.64 18.16 -4.42
N GLN A 184 21.28 18.17 -3.24
CA GLN A 184 20.72 18.77 -2.04
C GLN A 184 21.09 20.26 -1.95
N ALA A 185 20.09 21.14 -2.04
CA ALA A 185 20.28 22.56 -1.81
C ALA A 185 20.26 22.86 -0.31
N THR A 186 21.39 23.21 0.28
CA THR A 186 21.44 23.78 1.63
C THR A 186 21.13 25.27 1.55
N ARG A 187 20.03 25.70 2.17
CA ARG A 187 19.81 27.13 2.41
C ARG A 187 20.85 27.57 3.44
N LYS A 188 21.74 28.49 3.06
CA LYS A 188 22.53 29.22 4.06
C LYS A 188 21.54 30.04 4.88
N ASP A 189 21.40 29.71 6.17
CA ASP A 189 20.81 30.63 7.12
C ASP A 189 21.59 31.94 7.03
N LYS A 190 20.88 33.04 6.78
CA LYS A 190 21.46 34.39 6.77
C LYS A 190 21.83 34.77 8.20
N SER A 191 22.91 34.20 8.73
CA SER A 191 23.56 34.65 9.95
C SER A 191 24.77 35.52 9.57
N GLY A 192 24.55 36.84 9.59
CA GLY A 192 25.61 37.85 9.78
C GLY A 192 26.16 38.52 8.53
N GLY A 193 25.86 39.81 8.37
CA GLY A 193 26.75 40.73 7.64
C GLY A 193 26.07 41.74 6.70
N GLY A 194 25.66 42.88 7.25
CA GLY A 194 25.99 44.21 6.70
C GLY A 194 25.38 44.66 5.37
N GLY A 195 24.42 45.59 5.47
CA GLY A 195 24.43 46.85 4.71
C GLY A 195 24.19 46.79 3.20
N GLY A 196 23.04 47.30 2.76
CA GLY A 196 22.86 47.66 1.35
C GLY A 196 21.42 47.96 0.96
N GLY A 197 20.97 49.17 1.29
CA GLY A 197 19.96 49.97 0.58
C GLY A 197 18.71 49.28 0.04
N ALA A 198 17.57 49.56 0.66
CA ALA A 198 16.28 49.44 -0.02
C ALA A 198 16.28 50.29 -1.30
N PRO A 199 15.84 49.77 -2.47
CA PRO A 199 15.49 50.64 -3.57
C PRO A 199 14.14 51.28 -3.25
N ALA A 200 14.15 52.60 -3.09
CA ALA A 200 12.96 53.43 -3.10
C ALA A 200 12.25 53.27 -4.44
N VAL A 201 10.98 52.90 -4.42
CA VAL A 201 10.09 53.03 -5.57
C VAL A 201 9.26 54.29 -5.35
N GLN A 202 9.42 55.23 -6.28
CA GLN A 202 8.72 56.49 -6.39
C GLN A 202 7.22 56.25 -6.51
N ASP A 203 6.44 56.78 -5.56
CA ASP A 203 5.02 57.01 -5.73
C ASP A 203 4.83 58.43 -6.27
N MET A 204 4.31 58.52 -7.50
CA MET A 204 3.96 59.79 -8.13
C MET A 204 2.67 60.30 -7.49
N GLY A 205 2.72 61.54 -6.97
CA GLY A 205 1.56 62.29 -6.47
C GLY A 205 0.45 62.45 -7.52
N GLN A 206 -0.72 63.00 -7.21
CA GLN A 206 -1.05 64.15 -6.38
C GLN A 206 -2.58 64.13 -6.21
N GLY A 207 -3.09 64.79 -5.17
CA GLY A 207 -4.49 65.23 -5.14
C GLY A 207 -5.04 65.31 -3.73
N ALA A 208 -4.86 66.47 -3.10
CA ALA A 208 -5.45 66.85 -1.83
C ALA A 208 -6.96 67.12 -1.96
N ASP A 209 -7.55 67.52 -0.83
CA ASP A 209 -8.92 68.02 -0.60
C ASP A 209 -9.87 66.88 -0.16
N GLY A 210 -10.51 66.90 0.99
CA GLY A 210 -10.74 67.93 2.00
C GLY A 210 -12.08 67.59 2.68
N GLU A 211 -12.09 67.63 4.01
CA GLU A 211 -13.24 67.88 4.89
C GLU A 211 -14.48 66.95 4.89
N GLY A 212 -15.05 66.80 6.11
CA GLY A 212 -16.50 66.62 6.27
C GLY A 212 -16.90 65.36 7.01
N GLY A 213 -17.33 65.52 8.27
CA GLY A 213 -17.79 64.44 9.13
C GLY A 213 -19.27 64.06 8.97
N GLU A 214 -19.57 62.92 9.64
CA GLU A 214 -20.88 62.44 10.15
C GLU A 214 -22.00 62.11 9.13
N PRO A 215 -23.05 61.32 9.48
CA PRO A 215 -23.43 60.77 10.80
C PRO A 215 -23.85 59.27 10.82
N GLU A 216 -24.17 58.81 12.03
CA GLU A 216 -24.89 57.59 12.40
C GLU A 216 -26.35 57.51 11.91
N MET A 217 -26.88 56.27 11.94
CA MET A 217 -28.29 55.83 12.11
C MET A 217 -29.16 55.77 10.84
N PRO A 218 -30.22 54.92 10.75
CA PRO A 218 -31.14 54.45 11.80
C PRO A 218 -30.87 53.07 12.44
#